data_AF-A0A956IRY1-F1
#
_entry.id   AF-A0A956IRY1-F1
#
_cell.length_a   1.000
_cell.length_b   1.000
_cell.length_c   1.000
_cell.angle_alpha   90.00
_cell.angle_beta   90.00
_cell.angle_gamma   90.00
#
_symmetry.space_group_name_H-M   'P 1'
#
loop_
_entity.id
_entity.type
_entity.pdbx_description
1 polymer ?
#
loop_
_entity_poly.entity_id
_entity_poly.type
_entity_poly.pdbx_seq_one_letter_code
_entity_poly.pdbx_strand_id
1 'polypeptide(L)' 'MQRAVRLFIITKDRAPAGPPKPAETFSVNAPTTDGLRDAVRAAVSERGRVIRSVSFGPKGLVAYAEEST' A
#
# COMPACT_ATOMS: atom_id res chain seq x y z
N MET A 1 10.79 -13.05 5.43
CA MET A 1 9.45 -13.18 6.05
C MET A 1 8.41 -12.63 5.09
N GLN A 2 7.33 -13.37 4.86
CA GLN A 2 6.26 -12.96 3.97
C GLN A 2 5.15 -12.25 4.75
N ARG A 3 4.60 -11.16 4.19
CA ARG A 3 3.47 -10.44 4.77
C ARG A 3 2.48 -10.04 3.68
N ALA A 4 1.19 -10.13 4.02
CA ALA A 4 0.12 -9.57 3.21
C ALA A 4 0.09 -8.04 3.35
N VAL A 5 -0.21 -7.37 2.25
CA VAL A 5 -0.32 -5.91 2.10
C VAL A 5 -1.72 -5.62 1.61
N ARG A 6 -2.46 -4.78 2.34
CA ARG A 6 -3.76 -4.26 1.93
C ARG A 6 -3.56 -2.88 1.33
N LEU A 7 -3.82 -2.72 0.04
CA LEU A 7 -3.67 -1.46 -0.68
C LEU A 7 -4.98 -0.69 -0.71
N PHE A 8 -4.90 0.59 -0.37
CA PHE A 8 -5.98 1.55 -0.43
C PHE A 8 -5.62 2.68 -1.39
N ILE A 9 -6.56 3.06 -2.25
CA ILE A 9 -6.35 4.12 -3.25
C ILE A 9 -7.06 5.39 -2.84
N ILE A 10 -6.32 6.49 -2.84
CA ILE A 10 -6.78 7.85 -2.61
C ILE A 10 -7.00 8.48 -4.00
N THR A 11 -8.27 8.68 -4.37
CA THR A 11 -8.67 9.34 -5.61
C THR A 11 -8.81 10.85 -5.39
N LYS A 12 -8.27 11.68 -6.28
CA LYS A 12 -8.26 13.16 -6.15
C LYS A 12 -9.67 13.77 -6.06
N ASP A 13 -10.66 13.17 -6.74
CA ASP A 13 -12.03 13.72 -6.82
C ASP A 13 -12.95 13.29 -5.67
N ARG A 14 -12.43 12.58 -4.66
CA ARG A 14 -13.25 12.10 -3.55
C ARG A 14 -13.32 13.15 -2.45
N ALA A 15 -14.52 13.64 -2.18
CA ALA A 15 -14.82 14.43 -0.99
C ALA A 15 -14.30 13.69 0.28
N PRO A 16 -13.81 14.39 1.32
CA PRO A 16 -13.13 13.79 2.49
C PRO A 16 -14.01 12.87 3.37
N ALA A 17 -15.18 12.43 2.89
CA ALA A 17 -16.09 11.54 3.58
C ALA A 17 -15.74 10.05 3.33
N GLY A 18 -15.21 9.41 4.37
CA GLY A 18 -15.15 7.95 4.52
C GLY A 18 -13.79 7.31 4.20
N PRO A 19 -13.57 6.06 4.65
CA PRO A 19 -12.31 5.36 4.44
C PRO A 19 -12.00 5.20 2.94
N PRO A 20 -10.73 5.33 2.50
CA PRO A 20 -10.32 5.09 1.11
C PRO A 20 -10.83 3.74 0.60
N LYS A 21 -11.04 3.64 -0.72
CA LYS A 21 -11.51 2.37 -1.31
C LYS A 21 -10.38 1.33 -1.22
N PRO A 22 -10.66 0.11 -0.73
CA PRO A 22 -9.72 -1.00 -0.86
C PRO A 22 -9.58 -1.33 -2.34
N ALA A 23 -8.34 -1.42 -2.82
CA ALA A 23 -8.06 -1.79 -4.22
C ALA A 23 -7.76 -3.28 -4.34
N GLU A 24 -6.67 -3.73 -3.72
CA GLU A 24 -6.24 -5.11 -3.79
C GLU A 24 -5.47 -5.51 -2.54
N THR A 25 -5.29 -6.82 -2.36
CA THR A 25 -4.37 -7.37 -1.36
C THR A 25 -3.33 -8.21 -2.07
N PHE A 26 -2.05 -7.99 -1.76
CA PHE A 26 -0.93 -8.75 -2.33
C PHE A 26 0.07 -9.14 -1.25
N SER A 27 1.04 -10.01 -1.56
CA SER A 27 2.09 -10.41 -0.63
C SER A 27 3.43 -9.79 -1.02
N VAL A 28 4.23 -9.44 -0.01
CA VAL A 28 5.65 -9.10 -0.17
C VAL A 28 6.49 -9.97 0.76
N ASN A 29 7.75 -10.21 0.39
CA ASN A 29 8.69 -10.98 1.20
C ASN A 29 10.02 -10.24 1.31
N ALA A 30 10.51 -10.08 2.54
CA ALA A 30 11.82 -9.50 2.82
C ALA A 30 12.35 -10.01 4.17
N PRO A 31 13.67 -10.02 4.41
CA PRO A 31 14.24 -10.50 5.68
C PRO A 31 14.02 -9.53 6.85
N THR A 32 13.79 -8.24 6.58
CA THR A 32 13.66 -7.19 7.60
C THR A 32 12.38 -6.37 7.42
N THR A 33 11.97 -5.62 8.45
CA THR A 33 10.82 -4.70 8.38
C THR A 33 11.03 -3.58 7.38
N ASP A 34 12.23 -3.01 7.31
CA ASP A 34 12.52 -1.96 6.33
C ASP A 34 12.54 -2.53 4.91
N GLY A 35 13.09 -3.73 4.72
CA GLY A 35 13.00 -4.44 3.44
C GLY A 35 11.55 -4.73 3.02
N LEU A 36 10.64 -4.98 3.97
CA LEU A 36 9.21 -5.09 3.67
C LEU A 36 8.64 -3.76 3.18
N ARG A 37 9.00 -2.63 3.81
CA ARG A 37 8.56 -1.29 3.34
C ARG A 37 9.04 -1.02 1.92
N ASP A 38 10.30 -1.31 1.63
CA ASP A 38 10.88 -1.10 0.30
C ASP A 38 10.21 -1.99 -0.74
N ALA A 39 9.96 -3.26 -0.41
CA ALA A 39 9.21 -4.18 -1.27
C ALA A 39 7.78 -3.70 -1.53
N VAL A 40 7.09 -3.14 -0.53
CA VAL A 40 5.76 -2.52 -0.74
C VAL A 40 5.86 -1.31 -1.68
N ARG A 41 6.86 -0.44 -1.50
CA ARG A 41 7.06 0.73 -2.38
C ARG A 41 7.27 0.30 -3.83
N ALA A 42 8.16 -0.65 -4.08
CA ALA A 42 8.42 -1.19 -5.42
C ALA A 42 7.16 -1.79 -6.04
N ALA A 43 6.45 -2.66 -5.31
CA ALA A 43 5.23 -3.31 -5.80
C ALA A 43 4.11 -2.30 -6.12
N VAL A 44 3.97 -1.22 -5.35
CA VAL A 44 2.99 -0.15 -5.63
C VAL A 44 3.40 0.67 -6.85
N SER A 45 4.70 0.96 -7.00
CA SER A 45 5.22 1.67 -8.17
C SER A 45 5.08 0.88 -9.48
N GLU A 46 5.31 -0.44 -9.46
CA GLU A 46 5.08 -1.34 -10.61
C GLU A 46 3.61 -1.33 -11.08
N ARG A 47 2.68 -1.02 -10.19
CA ARG A 47 1.24 -0.88 -10.50
C ARG A 47 0.88 0.50 -11.04
N GLY A 48 1.86 1.35 -11.31
CA GLY A 48 1.64 2.72 -11.77
C GLY A 48 0.91 3.55 -10.72
N ARG A 49 1.29 3.44 -9.44
CA ARG A 49 0.71 4.22 -8.34
C ARG A 49 1.79 4.93 -7.54
N VAL A 50 1.44 6.07 -6.94
CA VAL A 50 2.34 6.84 -6.07
C VAL A 50 2.04 6.54 -4.62
N ILE A 51 2.99 5.95 -3.90
CA ILE A 51 2.79 5.59 -2.50
C ILE A 51 2.82 6.82 -1.58
N ARG A 52 1.87 6.88 -0.63
CA ARG A 52 1.76 7.98 0.35
C ARG A 52 2.19 7.54 1.73
N SER A 53 1.79 6.33 2.15
CA SER A 53 2.17 5.80 3.47
C SER A 53 2.12 4.28 3.51
N VAL A 54 2.99 3.69 4.34
CA VAL A 54 3.01 2.26 4.65
C VAL A 54 3.02 2.09 6.17
N SER A 55 2.09 1.31 6.70
CA SER A 55 1.93 1.07 8.14
C SER A 55 1.94 -0.43 8.43
N PHE A 56 2.54 -0.81 9.55
CA PHE A 56 2.49 -2.17 10.07
C PHE A 56 1.27 -2.30 10.98
N GLY A 57 0.35 -3.20 10.62
CA GLY A 57 -0.81 -3.55 11.43
C GLY A 57 -0.73 -4.98 11.95
N PRO A 58 -1.62 -5.35 12.89
CA PRO A 58 -1.65 -6.68 13.48
C PRO A 58 -1.95 -7.81 12.48
N LYS A 59 -2.60 -7.48 11.35
CA LYS A 59 -2.98 -8.44 10.29
C LYS A 59 -2.07 -8.41 9.06
N GLY A 60 -0.99 -7.61 9.06
CA GLY A 60 -0.12 -7.39 7.89
C GLY A 60 0.20 -5.92 7.68
N LEU A 61 0.64 -5.57 6.47
CA LEU A 61 0.88 -4.17 6.10
C LEU A 61 -0.37 -3.53 5.51
N VAL A 62 -0.48 -2.23 5.72
CA VAL A 62 -1.46 -1.36 5.07
C VAL A 62 -0.70 -0.32 4.26
N ALA A 63 -1.05 -0.18 2.99
CA ALA A 63 -0.47 0.81 2.10
C ALA A 63 -1.55 1.74 1.58
N TYR A 64 -1.26 3.03 1.55
CA TYR A 64 -2.09 4.03 0.90
C TYR A 64 -1.32 4.61 -0.27
N ALA A 65 -1.97 4.65 -1.44
CA ALA A 65 -1.39 5.19 -2.66
C ALA A 65 -2.37 6.08 -3.40
N GLU A 66 -1.85 6.96 -4.24
CA GLU A 66 -2.60 7.79 -5.17
C GLU A 66 -2.52 7.20 -6.58
N GLU A 67 -3.48 7.57 -7.43
CA GLU A 67 -3.38 7.30 -8.86
C GLU A 67 -2.19 8.08 -9.42
N SER A 68 -1.27 7.39 -10.11
CA SER A 68 -0.30 8.10 -10.94
C SER A 68 -1.06 8.79 -12.06
N THR A 69 -0.76 10.07 -12.27
CA THR A 69 -1.41 10.92 -13.29
C THR A 69 -1.01 10.47 -14.69
#